data_AF-A0A2P4PWK9-F1
#
_entry.id   AF-A0A2P4PWK9-F1
#
_cell.length_a   1.000
_cell.length_b   1.000
_cell.length_c   1.000
_cell.angle_alpha   90.00
_cell.angle_beta   90.00
_cell.angle_gamma   90.00
#
_symmetry.space_group_name_H-M   'P 1'
#
loop_
_entity.id
_entity.type
_entity.pdbx_description
1 polymer ?
#
loop_
_entity_poly.entity_id
_entity_poly.type
_entity_poly.pdbx_seq_one_letter_code
_entity_poly.pdbx_strand_id
1 'polypeptide(L)'
;FTEVNDKKRFDLEKEARIYKRLSVIQGVYIPRLKYNGITLKGEKYVLATDHIIQTSRLSRIHKEAALTTIKAIHSLGIIQNDIQESNFIVGRNHNNDNVNDERVFII
;
A
#
# COMPACT_ATOMS: atom_id res chain seq x y z
N PHE A 1 -10.25 -27.64 -10.77
CA PHE A 1 -9.42 -27.06 -9.70
C PHE A 1 -8.63 -25.81 -10.15
N THR A 2 -9.11 -25.03 -11.13
CA THR A 2 -8.38 -23.87 -11.70
C THR A 2 -8.95 -22.49 -11.28
N GLU A 3 -10.22 -22.41 -10.89
CA GLU A 3 -10.93 -21.13 -10.71
C GLU A 3 -10.40 -20.22 -9.58
N VAL A 4 -9.90 -20.80 -8.48
CA VAL A 4 -9.45 -20.02 -7.31
C VAL A 4 -8.16 -19.25 -7.60
N ASN A 5 -7.26 -19.80 -8.43
CA ASN A 5 -6.02 -19.14 -8.81
C ASN A 5 -6.28 -17.99 -9.79
N ASP A 6 -7.23 -18.17 -10.71
CA ASP A 6 -7.59 -17.15 -11.70
C ASP A 6 -8.25 -15.93 -11.03
N LYS A 7 -9.12 -16.15 -10.03
CA LYS A 7 -9.73 -15.05 -9.26
C LYS A 7 -8.68 -14.24 -8.50
N LYS A 8 -7.78 -14.89 -7.76
CA LYS A 8 -6.73 -14.19 -7.00
C LYS A 8 -5.81 -13.38 -7.90
N ARG A 9 -5.45 -13.95 -9.06
CA ARG A 9 -4.67 -13.24 -10.07
C ARG A 9 -5.43 -12.01 -10.58
N PHE A 10 -6.70 -12.14 -10.92
CA PHE A 10 -7.52 -11.05 -11.40
C PHE A 10 -7.66 -9.91 -10.36
N ASP A 11 -7.82 -10.25 -9.09
CA ASP A 11 -7.88 -9.27 -8.00
C ASP A 11 -6.53 -8.54 -7.84
N LEU A 12 -5.40 -9.24 -7.89
CA LEU A 12 -4.07 -8.62 -7.87
C LEU A 12 -3.78 -7.77 -9.12
N GLU A 13 -4.27 -8.14 -10.29
CA GLU A 13 -4.17 -7.33 -11.51
C GLU A 13 -5.02 -6.05 -11.43
N LYS A 14 -6.18 -6.09 -10.76
CA LYS A 14 -6.94 -4.87 -10.41
C LYS A 14 -6.17 -4.01 -9.44
N GLU A 15 -5.65 -4.58 -8.38
CA GLU A 15 -4.88 -3.86 -7.37
C GLU A 15 -3.63 -3.21 -7.99
N ALA A 16 -2.90 -3.91 -8.86
CA ALA A 16 -1.77 -3.34 -9.60
C ALA A 16 -2.16 -2.11 -10.45
N ARG A 17 -3.36 -2.10 -11.04
CA ARG A 17 -3.88 -0.94 -11.78
C ARG A 17 -4.21 0.23 -10.85
N ILE A 18 -4.74 -0.04 -9.67
CA ILE A 18 -4.96 0.97 -8.63
C ILE A 18 -3.63 1.57 -8.18
N TYR A 19 -2.63 0.75 -7.86
CA TYR A 19 -1.29 1.23 -7.51
C TYR A 19 -0.69 2.12 -8.61
N LYS A 20 -0.82 1.76 -9.90
CA LYS A 20 -0.36 2.60 -11.02
C LYS A 20 -1.03 3.99 -11.02
N ARG A 21 -2.34 4.07 -10.76
CA ARG A 21 -3.06 5.35 -10.63
C ARG A 21 -2.61 6.15 -9.41
N LEU A 22 -2.24 5.48 -8.32
CA LEU A 22 -1.74 6.11 -7.10
C LEU A 22 -0.23 6.45 -7.14
N SER A 23 0.44 6.31 -8.30
CA SER A 23 1.90 6.46 -8.43
C SER A 23 2.47 7.75 -7.84
N VAL A 24 1.73 8.87 -7.92
CA VAL A 24 2.17 10.18 -7.41
C VAL A 24 2.15 10.29 -5.88
N ILE A 25 1.40 9.44 -5.18
CA ILE A 25 1.31 9.43 -3.70
C ILE A 25 2.08 8.26 -3.05
N GLN A 26 2.65 7.38 -3.88
CA GLN A 26 3.47 6.27 -3.43
C GLN A 26 4.74 6.75 -2.69
N GLY A 27 5.09 6.06 -1.61
CA GLY A 27 6.20 6.39 -0.73
C GLY A 27 5.92 7.53 0.24
N VAL A 28 4.73 8.14 0.18
CA VAL A 28 4.28 9.19 1.11
C VAL A 28 3.08 8.71 1.92
N TYR A 29 2.04 8.24 1.23
CA TYR A 29 0.76 7.85 1.83
C TYR A 29 0.44 6.36 1.69
N ILE A 30 0.99 5.72 0.65
CA ILE A 30 0.93 4.27 0.43
C ILE A 30 2.34 3.75 0.11
N PRO A 31 2.68 2.48 0.36
CA PRO A 31 3.97 1.91 -0.03
C PRO A 31 4.22 2.03 -1.55
N ARG A 32 5.49 2.20 -1.97
CA ARG A 32 5.80 2.21 -3.41
C ARG A 32 5.69 0.82 -3.99
N LEU A 33 5.07 0.69 -5.15
CA LEU A 33 5.05 -0.54 -5.91
C LEU A 33 6.45 -0.82 -6.46
N LYS A 34 7.04 -1.95 -6.09
CA LYS A 34 8.36 -2.39 -6.57
C LYS A 34 8.28 -3.41 -7.68
N TYR A 35 7.27 -4.27 -7.65
CA TYR A 35 7.10 -5.32 -8.64
C TYR A 35 5.61 -5.68 -8.79
N ASN A 36 5.20 -5.91 -10.03
CA ASN A 36 3.98 -6.66 -10.35
C ASN A 36 4.32 -7.64 -11.49
N GLY A 37 3.85 -8.88 -11.40
CA GLY A 37 4.08 -9.86 -12.44
C GLY A 37 4.11 -11.29 -11.93
N ILE A 38 4.45 -12.21 -12.84
CA ILE A 38 4.54 -13.64 -12.54
C ILE A 38 5.97 -13.96 -12.09
N THR A 39 6.10 -14.73 -11.01
CA THR A 39 7.41 -15.19 -10.51
C THR A 39 8.20 -15.92 -11.59
N LEU A 40 9.54 -15.94 -11.47
CA LEU A 40 10.45 -16.53 -12.47
C LEU A 40 10.13 -17.99 -12.85
N LYS A 41 9.45 -18.74 -11.98
CA LYS A 41 9.04 -20.13 -12.23
C LYS A 41 7.63 -20.27 -12.83
N GLY A 42 6.93 -19.18 -13.11
CA GLY A 42 5.57 -19.19 -13.65
C GLY A 42 4.47 -19.52 -12.64
N GLU A 43 4.81 -19.64 -11.35
CA GLU A 43 3.95 -20.29 -10.35
C GLU A 43 2.88 -19.37 -9.75
N LYS A 44 3.18 -18.08 -9.58
CA LYS A 44 2.32 -17.13 -8.88
C LYS A 44 2.40 -15.73 -9.47
N TYR A 45 1.26 -15.04 -9.51
CA TYR A 45 1.23 -13.59 -9.71
C TYR A 45 1.49 -12.89 -8.38
N VAL A 46 2.38 -11.91 -8.36
CA VAL A 46 2.83 -11.22 -7.15
C VAL A 46 2.72 -9.72 -7.37
N LEU A 47 2.27 -9.02 -6.32
CA LEU A 47 2.38 -7.59 -6.15
C LEU A 47 3.29 -7.35 -4.94
N ALA A 48 4.39 -6.65 -5.14
CA ALA A 48 5.36 -6.37 -4.08
C ALA A 48 5.55 -4.87 -3.93
N THR A 49 5.50 -4.38 -2.70
CA THR A 49 5.69 -2.98 -2.35
C THR A 49 6.93 -2.77 -1.49
N ASP A 50 7.24 -1.51 -1.20
CA ASP A 50 8.19 -1.16 -0.13
C ASP A 50 7.80 -1.85 1.18
N HIS A 51 8.82 -2.35 1.87
CA HIS A 51 8.70 -2.81 3.24
C HIS A 51 8.73 -1.59 4.18
N ILE A 52 7.62 -1.35 4.87
CA ILE A 52 7.50 -0.30 5.88
C ILE A 52 7.77 -0.91 7.24
N ILE A 53 8.78 -0.41 7.93
CA ILE A 53 9.08 -0.83 9.30
C ILE A 53 8.10 -0.10 10.22
N GLN A 54 7.17 -0.85 10.82
CA GLN A 54 6.27 -0.30 11.81
C GLN A 54 7.03 0.12 13.07
N THR A 55 6.88 1.37 13.47
CA THR A 55 7.57 1.97 14.64
C THR A 55 6.64 2.15 15.81
N SER A 56 5.34 2.32 15.57
CA SER A 56 4.34 2.52 16.62
C SER A 56 2.96 1.99 16.20
N ARG A 57 2.03 1.95 17.16
CA ARG A 57 0.62 1.65 16.88
C ARG A 57 -0.09 2.92 16.43
N LEU A 58 -1.12 2.76 15.59
CA LEU A 58 -2.02 3.85 15.28
C LEU A 58 -2.65 4.38 16.58
N SER A 59 -2.72 5.70 16.73
CA SER A 59 -3.25 6.33 17.92
C SER A 59 -3.88 7.68 17.57
N ARG A 60 -4.50 8.34 18.54
CA ARG A 60 -5.21 9.61 18.32
C ARG A 60 -4.31 10.71 17.75
N ILE A 61 -3.00 10.68 18.04
CA ILE A 61 -2.04 11.67 17.52
C ILE A 61 -1.90 11.56 15.99
N HIS A 62 -2.15 10.37 15.42
CA HIS A 62 -2.03 10.07 14.00
C HIS A 62 -3.30 10.39 13.21
N LYS A 63 -4.37 10.88 13.86
CA LYS A 63 -5.69 11.08 13.23
C LYS A 63 -5.60 11.99 12.00
N GLU A 64 -4.93 13.13 12.11
CA GLU A 64 -4.82 14.08 10.99
C GLU A 64 -3.97 13.52 9.85
N ALA A 65 -2.91 12.76 10.16
CA ALA A 65 -2.11 12.09 9.15
C ALA A 65 -2.91 11.00 8.40
N ALA A 66 -3.65 10.16 9.13
CA ALA A 66 -4.54 9.15 8.52
C ALA A 66 -5.61 9.79 7.63
N LEU A 67 -6.25 10.88 8.10
CA LEU A 67 -7.23 11.62 7.29
C LEU A 67 -6.59 12.23 6.03
N THR A 68 -5.37 12.74 6.14
CA THR A 68 -4.63 13.29 4.99
C THR A 68 -4.31 12.20 3.98
N THR A 69 -3.86 11.03 4.44
CA THR A 69 -3.64 9.84 3.60
C THR A 69 -4.90 9.45 2.81
N ILE A 70 -6.06 9.38 3.47
CA ILE A 70 -7.34 9.07 2.81
C ILE A 70 -7.74 10.17 1.81
N LYS A 71 -7.62 11.45 2.18
CA LYS A 71 -7.90 12.58 1.27
C LYS A 71 -7.03 12.53 0.02
N ALA A 72 -5.75 12.19 0.16
CA ALA A 72 -4.83 12.06 -0.98
C ALA A 72 -5.28 10.96 -1.95
N ILE A 73 -5.71 9.80 -1.44
CA ILE A 73 -6.28 8.71 -2.26
C ILE A 73 -7.56 9.18 -2.96
N HIS A 74 -8.47 9.82 -2.23
CA HIS A 74 -9.75 10.30 -2.78
C HIS A 74 -9.56 11.37 -3.87
N SER A 75 -8.52 12.21 -3.75
CA SER A 75 -8.20 13.23 -4.77
C SER A 75 -7.86 12.62 -6.15
N LEU A 76 -7.48 11.34 -6.18
CA LEU A 76 -7.19 10.58 -7.41
C LEU A 76 -8.40 9.77 -7.92
N GLY A 77 -9.58 9.98 -7.32
CA GLY A 77 -10.81 9.29 -7.69
C GLY A 77 -10.81 7.81 -7.35
N ILE A 78 -10.14 7.42 -6.26
CA ILE A 78 -10.04 6.05 -5.75
C ILE A 78 -10.64 6.02 -4.34
N ILE A 79 -11.36 4.95 -4.02
CA ILE A 79 -11.98 4.73 -2.70
C ILE A 79 -11.24 3.57 -2.04
N GLN A 80 -10.77 3.76 -0.81
CA GLN A 80 -10.27 2.66 0.00
C GLN A 80 -11.46 1.95 0.64
N ASN A 81 -11.74 0.73 0.19
CA ASN A 81 -12.88 -0.05 0.67
C ASN A 81 -12.60 -0.82 1.96
N ASP A 82 -11.34 -0.84 2.41
CA ASP A 82 -10.91 -1.60 3.59
C ASP A 82 -10.21 -0.69 4.61
N ILE A 83 -10.98 0.27 5.16
CA ILE A 83 -10.49 1.20 6.18
C ILE A 83 -10.66 0.54 7.55
N GLN A 84 -9.56 0.01 8.08
CA GLN A 84 -9.46 -0.60 9.41
C GLN A 84 -8.08 -0.35 10.02
N GLU A 85 -7.96 -0.41 11.34
CA GLU A 85 -6.72 -0.11 12.07
C GLU A 85 -5.53 -0.94 11.58
N SER A 86 -5.73 -2.22 11.28
CA SER A 86 -4.69 -3.15 10.80
C SER A 86 -4.11 -2.79 9.43
N ASN A 87 -4.82 -1.97 8.65
CA ASN A 87 -4.38 -1.55 7.32
C ASN A 87 -3.63 -0.22 7.37
N PHE A 88 -3.54 0.42 8.53
CA PHE A 88 -2.67 1.58 8.74
C PHE A 88 -1.34 1.15 9.33
N ILE A 89 -0.26 1.59 8.71
CA ILE A 89 1.10 1.35 9.21
C ILE A 89 1.67 2.71 9.62
N VAL A 90 1.95 2.86 10.91
CA VAL A 90 2.74 3.97 11.41
C VAL A 90 4.21 3.53 11.43
N GLY A 91 5.02 4.12 10.57
CA GLY A 91 6.34 3.58 10.31
C GLY A 91 7.21 4.42 9.41
N ARG A 92 8.32 3.81 9.00
CA ARG A 92 9.31 4.42 8.11
C ARG A 92 9.72 3.45 7.01
N ASN A 93 10.04 4.00 5.86
CA ASN A 93 10.61 3.26 4.74
C ASN A 93 12.12 3.07 4.96
N HIS A 94 12.66 1.89 4.66
CA HIS A 94 14.08 1.59 4.84
C HIS A 94 15.01 2.52 4.05
N ASN A 95 14.54 3.04 2.91
CA ASN A 95 15.33 3.85 1.98
C ASN A 95 15.28 5.37 2.25
N ASN A 96 14.71 5.81 3.37
CA ASN A 96 14.66 7.25 3.70
C ASN A 96 15.82 7.61 4.62
N ASP A 97 16.76 8.42 4.12
CA ASP A 97 17.95 8.89 4.86
C ASP A 97 17.61 9.81 6.05
N ASN A 98 16.35 10.24 6.18
CA ASN A 98 15.85 10.95 7.36
C ASN A 98 15.28 9.96 8.38
N VAL A 99 16.15 9.53 9.30
CA VAL A 99 15.90 8.57 10.38
C VAL A 99 14.71 8.93 11.29
N ASN A 100 14.26 10.20 11.28
CA ASN A 100 13.29 10.77 12.21
C ASN A 100 11.86 10.94 11.66
N ASP A 101 11.59 10.59 10.41
CA ASP A 101 10.31 10.95 9.76
C ASP A 101 9.33 9.75 9.77
N GLU A 102 8.72 9.50 10.94
CA GLU A 102 7.59 8.56 11.08
C GLU A 102 6.38 9.07 10.28
N ARG A 103 5.74 8.17 9.51
CA ARG A 103 4.59 8.51 8.65
C ARG A 103 3.50 7.46 8.77
N VAL A 104 2.29 7.87 8.39
CA VAL A 104 1.12 6.99 8.33
C VAL A 104 0.88 6.54 6.89
N PHE A 105 1.08 5.25 6.66
CA PHE A 105 0.76 4.58 5.41
C PHE A 105 -0.56 3.83 5.53
N ILE A 106 -1.24 3.63 4.41
CA ILE A 106 -2.33 2.67 4.29
C ILE A 106 -1.98 1.61 3.25
N ILE A 107 -2.35 0.35 3.53
CA ILE A 107 -2.19 -0.80 2.64
C ILE A 107 -3.56 -1.37 2.24
#